data_AF-A0A963H8U3-F1
#
_entry.id   AF-A0A963H8U3-F1
#
_cell.length_a   1.000
_cell.length_b   1.000
_cell.length_c   1.000
_cell.angle_alpha   90.00
_cell.angle_beta   90.00
_cell.angle_gamma   90.00
#
_symmetry.space_group_name_H-M   'P 1'
#
loop_
_entity.id
_entity.type
_entity.pdbx_description
1 polymer ?
#
loop_
_entity_poly.entity_id
_entity_poly.type
_entity_poly.pdbx_seq_one_letter_code
_entity_poly.pdbx_strand_id
1 'polypeptide(L)'
;MSSPEPEPENTAGVETSPPLLGPQLRQLALQFAAALAVLSLAWPYYGIRSEPLPWPQTAFAIGAVALMLATLSRQPWWWWPIHALFAPLAWAASTLAIDPGWYLLLVIVLLLVYRGAAGGQVPLYLSNRPTAAALAEFTADLPEMRFADLGAGIGSVLAPLARQRPEAAFTGVENAPATWLIGRLRTAGLANCDWRWGDLWRTDVSAHNVVYAFLSPAPMAALWAKLQRELRPGSVFISNSFAIPDVVADRVIDVDDDRQTRLYCYRLKAS
;
A
#
# COMPACT_ATOMS: atom_id res chain seq x y z
N MET A 1 -36.39 -42.86 -6.73
CA MET A 1 -36.08 -41.48 -7.16
C MET A 1 -36.05 -40.65 -5.89
N SER A 2 -34.84 -40.41 -5.38
CA SER A 2 -34.60 -39.71 -4.11
C SER A 2 -34.23 -38.26 -4.44
N SER A 3 -35.01 -37.31 -3.96
CA SER A 3 -34.65 -35.88 -3.97
C SER A 3 -33.54 -35.64 -2.94
N PRO A 4 -32.52 -34.83 -3.22
CA PRO A 4 -31.57 -34.41 -2.20
C PRO A 4 -32.10 -33.17 -1.46
N GLU A 5 -31.95 -33.21 -0.13
CA GLU A 5 -32.19 -32.14 0.83
C GLU A 5 -31.12 -31.03 0.69
N PRO A 6 -31.44 -29.74 0.86
CA PRO A 6 -30.44 -28.68 0.85
C PRO A 6 -29.69 -28.59 2.19
N GLU A 7 -28.36 -28.52 2.14
CA GLU A 7 -27.50 -28.30 3.31
C GLU A 7 -27.70 -26.91 3.93
N PRO A 8 -27.54 -26.74 5.26
CA PRO A 8 -27.71 -25.46 5.92
C PRO A 8 -26.50 -24.53 5.70
N GLU A 9 -26.80 -23.33 5.24
CA GLU A 9 -25.91 -22.19 5.05
C GLU A 9 -25.31 -21.71 6.38
N ASN A 10 -23.98 -21.87 6.53
CA ASN A 10 -23.24 -21.46 7.72
C ASN A 10 -23.09 -19.93 7.75
N THR A 11 -23.96 -19.28 8.53
CA THR A 11 -23.92 -17.86 8.87
C THR A 11 -23.22 -17.67 10.22
N ALA A 12 -21.93 -17.35 10.23
CA ALA A 12 -21.29 -16.66 11.37
C ALA A 12 -19.87 -16.19 11.03
N GLY A 13 -19.63 -14.88 11.15
CA GLY A 13 -18.27 -14.34 11.26
C GLY A 13 -18.04 -13.03 10.52
N VAL A 14 -18.80 -11.98 10.84
CA VAL A 14 -18.34 -10.60 10.55
C VAL A 14 -17.18 -10.32 11.49
N GLU A 15 -15.96 -10.70 11.08
CA GLU A 15 -14.74 -10.26 11.75
C GLU A 15 -14.58 -8.76 11.50
N THR A 16 -15.00 -7.97 12.49
CA THR A 16 -14.63 -6.56 12.59
C THR A 16 -13.11 -6.49 12.67
N SER A 17 -12.47 -6.17 11.54
CA SER A 17 -11.03 -5.97 11.47
C SER A 17 -10.63 -4.88 12.47
N PRO A 18 -9.70 -5.14 13.41
CA PRO A 18 -9.25 -4.15 14.37
C PRO A 18 -8.54 -3.00 13.64
N PRO A 19 -8.44 -1.80 14.24
CA PRO A 19 -7.82 -0.66 13.60
C PRO A 19 -6.38 -0.98 13.19
N LEU A 20 -6.08 -0.68 11.93
CA LEU A 20 -4.90 -1.07 11.15
C LEU A 20 -3.55 -0.46 11.60
N LEU A 21 -3.53 0.23 12.75
CA LEU A 21 -2.34 0.68 13.48
C LEU A 21 -1.88 -0.32 14.57
N GLY A 22 -2.71 -1.31 14.91
CA GLY A 22 -2.45 -2.29 15.98
C GLY A 22 -1.28 -3.27 15.74
N PRO A 23 -1.04 -3.80 14.52
CA PRO A 23 -0.03 -4.83 14.31
C PRO A 23 1.41 -4.34 14.51
N GLN A 24 1.76 -3.16 13.98
CA GLN A 24 3.12 -2.63 14.03
C GLN A 24 3.47 -2.11 15.43
N LEU A 25 2.52 -1.45 16.09
CA LEU A 25 2.67 -1.02 17.49
C LEU A 25 2.89 -2.22 18.41
N ARG A 26 2.20 -3.34 18.14
CA ARG A 26 2.41 -4.58 18.89
C ARG A 26 3.82 -5.15 18.71
N GLN A 27 4.36 -5.17 17.49
CA GLN A 27 5.75 -5.64 17.28
C GLN A 27 6.76 -4.72 17.96
N LEU A 28 6.56 -3.40 17.87
CA LEU A 28 7.41 -2.42 18.54
C LEU A 28 7.36 -2.59 20.06
N ALA A 29 6.18 -2.80 20.62
CA ALA A 29 5.99 -3.03 22.05
C ALA A 29 6.71 -4.30 22.53
N LEU A 30 6.64 -5.40 21.77
CA LEU A 30 7.36 -6.64 22.10
C LEU A 30 8.88 -6.44 22.06
N GLN A 31 9.38 -5.75 21.03
CA GLN A 31 10.81 -5.43 20.91
C GLN A 31 11.29 -4.55 22.06
N PHE A 32 10.49 -3.54 22.42
CA PHE A 32 10.80 -2.62 23.52
C PHE A 32 10.73 -3.31 24.88
N ALA A 33 9.72 -4.17 25.11
CA ALA A 33 9.60 -4.96 26.33
C ALA A 33 10.80 -5.89 26.52
N ALA A 34 11.29 -6.52 25.46
CA ALA A 34 12.50 -7.33 25.51
C ALA A 34 13.74 -6.51 25.86
N ALA A 35 13.91 -5.34 25.24
CA ALA A 35 15.01 -4.43 25.53
C ALA A 35 14.99 -3.99 27.01
N LEU A 36 13.82 -3.57 27.50
CA LEU A 36 13.64 -3.18 28.90
C LEU A 36 13.93 -4.33 29.86
N ALA A 37 13.39 -5.53 29.60
CA ALA A 37 13.59 -6.68 30.46
C ALA A 37 15.08 -7.02 30.59
N VAL A 38 15.81 -7.10 29.48
CA VAL A 38 17.25 -7.42 29.50
C VAL A 38 18.06 -6.30 30.15
N LEU A 39 17.81 -5.04 29.77
CA LEU A 39 18.59 -3.91 30.30
C LEU A 39 18.31 -3.65 31.78
N SER A 40 17.09 -3.89 32.26
CA SER A 40 16.75 -3.75 33.69
C SER A 40 17.53 -4.71 34.59
N LEU A 41 17.99 -5.84 34.06
CA LEU A 41 18.83 -6.81 34.77
C LEU A 41 20.31 -6.54 34.54
N ALA A 42 20.71 -6.36 33.27
CA ALA A 42 22.11 -6.22 32.89
C ALA A 42 22.72 -4.89 33.37
N TRP A 43 22.01 -3.77 33.19
CA TRP A 43 22.52 -2.45 33.53
C TRP A 43 22.92 -2.30 35.01
N PRO A 44 22.05 -2.60 36.01
CA PRO A 44 22.45 -2.51 37.41
C PRO A 44 23.50 -3.55 37.78
N TYR A 45 23.46 -4.77 37.22
CA TYR A 45 24.43 -5.82 37.51
C TYR A 45 25.87 -5.40 37.14
N TYR A 46 26.08 -4.93 35.91
CA TYR A 46 27.39 -4.47 35.47
C TYR A 46 27.76 -3.11 36.07
N GLY A 47 26.78 -2.22 36.27
CA GLY A 47 26.98 -0.92 36.91
C GLY A 47 27.50 -1.02 38.34
N ILE A 48 26.93 -1.90 39.17
CA ILE A 48 27.39 -2.14 40.55
C ILE A 48 28.84 -2.67 40.56
N ARG A 49 29.22 -3.44 39.54
CA ARG A 49 30.56 -4.00 39.40
C ARG A 49 31.56 -3.06 38.73
N SER A 50 31.12 -1.87 38.29
CA SER A 50 31.94 -0.95 37.49
C SER A 50 32.54 -1.62 36.25
N GLU A 51 31.86 -2.62 35.70
CA GLU A 51 32.25 -3.32 34.48
C GLU A 51 31.50 -2.73 33.28
N PRO A 52 32.14 -2.64 32.10
CA PRO A 52 31.43 -2.21 30.89
C PRO A 52 30.38 -3.25 30.49
N LEU A 53 29.23 -2.77 30.02
CA LEU A 53 28.18 -3.65 29.52
C LEU A 53 28.70 -4.42 28.29
N PRO A 54 28.61 -5.77 28.27
CA PRO A 54 29.02 -6.56 27.13
C PRO A 54 27.97 -6.45 26.01
N TRP A 55 28.01 -5.34 25.27
CA TRP A 55 27.03 -4.98 24.24
C TRP A 55 26.69 -6.09 23.22
N PRO A 56 27.65 -6.86 22.67
CA PRO A 56 27.31 -7.97 21.79
C PRO A 56 26.37 -8.97 22.48
N GLN A 57 26.76 -9.45 23.65
CA GLN A 57 26.01 -10.43 24.43
C GLN A 57 24.64 -9.87 24.86
N THR A 58 24.60 -8.60 25.28
CA THR A 58 23.35 -7.92 25.61
C THR A 58 22.42 -7.82 24.40
N ALA A 59 22.93 -7.47 23.22
CA ALA A 59 22.13 -7.36 21.99
C ALA A 59 21.55 -8.71 21.56
N PHE A 60 22.34 -9.80 21.63
CA PHE A 60 21.84 -11.15 21.39
C PHE A 60 20.81 -11.59 22.44
N ALA A 61 21.01 -11.24 23.72
CA ALA A 61 20.03 -11.52 24.78
C ALA A 61 18.71 -10.78 24.53
N ILE A 62 18.74 -9.52 24.11
CA ILE A 62 17.54 -8.76 23.72
C ILE A 62 16.83 -9.47 22.56
N GLY A 63 17.56 -9.90 21.53
CA GLY A 63 17.00 -10.65 20.40
C GLY A 63 16.34 -11.96 20.83
N ALA A 64 16.98 -12.73 21.72
CA ALA A 64 16.43 -13.98 22.24
C ALA A 64 15.15 -13.76 23.07
N VAL A 65 15.14 -12.76 23.95
CA VAL A 65 13.94 -12.40 24.73
C VAL A 65 12.84 -11.87 23.81
N ALA A 66 13.16 -11.07 22.80
CA ALA A 66 12.18 -10.58 21.83
C ALA A 66 11.56 -11.73 21.04
N LEU A 67 12.37 -12.69 20.59
CA LEU A 67 11.89 -13.91 19.94
C LEU A 67 10.98 -14.72 20.88
N MET A 68 11.37 -14.90 22.14
CA MET A 68 10.55 -15.59 23.13
C MET A 68 9.19 -14.89 23.35
N LEU A 69 9.17 -13.56 23.46
CA LEU A 69 7.93 -12.81 23.58
C LEU A 69 7.08 -12.90 22.31
N ALA A 70 7.70 -12.94 21.12
CA ALA A 70 7.01 -13.11 19.85
C ALA A 70 6.38 -14.52 19.72
N THR A 71 7.08 -15.58 20.14
CA THR A 71 6.54 -16.94 20.12
C THR A 71 5.41 -17.12 21.13
N LEU A 72 5.58 -16.61 22.36
CA LEU A 72 4.55 -16.64 23.40
C LEU A 72 3.29 -15.85 23.01
N SER A 73 3.47 -14.72 22.32
CA SER A 73 2.36 -13.91 21.82
C SER A 73 1.78 -14.42 20.48
N ARG A 74 2.23 -15.58 20.00
CA ARG A 74 1.79 -16.25 18.76
C ARG A 74 1.91 -15.36 17.52
N GLN A 75 3.00 -14.60 17.41
CA GLN A 75 3.27 -13.85 16.19
C GLN A 75 3.49 -14.80 15.01
N PRO A 76 3.08 -14.38 13.80
CA PRO A 76 3.41 -15.11 12.58
C PRO A 76 4.90 -15.40 12.46
N TRP A 77 5.25 -16.57 11.94
CA TRP A 77 6.62 -17.08 11.94
C TRP A 77 7.64 -16.16 11.26
N TRP A 78 7.22 -15.35 10.28
CA TRP A 78 8.11 -14.40 9.60
C TRP A 78 8.57 -13.23 10.49
N TRP A 79 7.87 -12.95 11.59
CA TRP A 79 8.30 -11.96 12.58
C TRP A 79 9.41 -12.46 13.50
N TRP A 80 9.56 -13.79 13.62
CA TRP A 80 10.56 -14.41 14.49
C TRP A 80 12.00 -14.02 14.11
N PRO A 81 12.45 -14.15 12.84
CA PRO A 81 13.77 -13.70 12.46
C PRO A 81 13.96 -12.19 12.65
N ILE A 82 12.91 -11.38 12.46
CA ILE A 82 12.98 -9.93 12.67
C ILE A 82 13.27 -9.62 14.14
N HIS A 83 12.52 -10.21 15.07
CA HIS A 83 12.74 -10.02 16.51
C HIS A 83 14.11 -10.52 16.97
N ALA A 84 14.52 -11.70 16.48
CA ALA A 84 15.80 -12.30 16.84
C ALA A 84 17.00 -11.46 16.37
N LEU A 85 16.92 -10.87 15.17
CA LEU A 85 18.05 -10.20 14.53
C LEU A 85 18.08 -8.68 14.72
N PHE A 86 16.96 -8.04 15.08
CA PHE A 86 16.88 -6.58 15.14
C PHE A 86 17.94 -5.96 16.07
N ALA A 87 18.01 -6.41 17.33
CA ALA A 87 18.97 -5.85 18.29
C ALA A 87 20.44 -6.17 17.94
N PRO A 88 20.80 -7.41 17.56
CA PRO A 88 22.14 -7.71 17.04
C PRO A 88 22.54 -6.86 15.82
N LEU A 89 21.64 -6.67 14.86
CA LEU A 89 21.90 -5.85 13.68
C LEU A 89 22.00 -4.36 14.02
N ALA A 90 21.18 -3.86 14.94
CA ALA A 90 21.27 -2.47 15.41
C ALA A 90 22.61 -2.22 16.12
N TRP A 91 23.06 -3.15 16.96
CA TRP A 91 24.39 -3.08 17.57
C TRP A 91 25.49 -3.15 16.50
N ALA A 92 25.44 -4.10 15.57
CA ALA A 92 26.44 -4.21 14.50
C ALA A 92 26.48 -2.95 13.61
N ALA A 93 25.32 -2.35 13.31
CA ALA A 93 25.25 -1.09 12.57
C ALA A 93 25.89 0.06 13.36
N SER A 94 25.73 0.07 14.69
CA SER A 94 26.34 1.10 15.56
C SER A 94 27.87 1.06 15.56
N THR A 95 28.48 -0.11 15.30
CA THR A 95 29.96 -0.23 15.23
C THR A 95 30.54 0.22 13.90
N LEU A 96 29.71 0.39 12.86
CA LEU A 96 30.15 0.87 11.55
C LEU A 96 30.44 2.38 11.51
N ALA A 97 30.17 3.10 12.61
CA ALA A 97 30.39 4.56 12.73
C ALA A 97 29.79 5.38 11.57
N ILE A 98 28.65 4.93 11.05
CA ILE A 98 27.92 5.64 9.98
C ILE A 98 27.36 6.94 10.57
N ASP A 99 27.62 8.06 9.89
CA ASP A 99 27.10 9.35 10.31
C ASP A 99 25.56 9.32 10.42
N PRO A 100 24.97 9.77 11.55
CA PRO A 100 23.52 9.81 11.76
C PRO A 100 22.72 10.46 10.62
N GLY A 101 23.32 11.42 9.91
CA GLY A 101 22.74 12.09 8.75
C GLY A 101 22.37 11.16 7.60
N TRP A 102 23.08 10.05 7.42
CA TRP A 102 22.75 9.06 6.38
C TRP A 102 21.47 8.28 6.71
N TYR A 103 21.25 7.93 7.97
CA TYR A 103 20.00 7.29 8.39
C TYR A 103 18.83 8.27 8.23
N LEU A 104 19.01 9.53 8.60
CA LEU A 104 18.01 10.58 8.39
C LEU A 104 17.71 10.77 6.90
N LEU A 105 18.75 10.83 6.05
CA LEU A 105 18.59 10.93 4.60
C LEU A 105 17.81 9.74 4.05
N LEU A 106 18.14 8.52 4.47
CA LEU A 106 17.42 7.30 4.07
C LEU A 106 15.93 7.40 4.45
N VAL A 107 15.62 7.81 5.68
CA VAL A 107 14.23 8.01 6.13
C VAL A 107 13.52 9.06 5.30
N ILE A 108 14.17 10.19 5.00
CA ILE A 108 13.61 11.23 4.12
C ILE A 108 13.32 10.66 2.74
N VAL A 109 14.28 9.99 2.10
CA VAL A 109 14.10 9.38 0.78
C VAL A 109 12.94 8.38 0.78
N LEU A 110 12.86 7.52 1.80
CA LEU A 110 11.73 6.59 1.96
C LEU A 110 10.40 7.33 2.10
N LEU A 111 10.32 8.41 2.87
CA LEU A 111 9.09 9.21 2.99
C LEU A 111 8.73 9.94 1.70
N LEU A 112 9.70 10.37 0.90
CA LEU A 112 9.43 11.03 -0.39
C LEU A 112 8.78 10.09 -1.41
N VAL A 113 9.02 8.77 -1.29
CA VAL A 113 8.53 7.74 -2.23
C VAL A 113 7.32 6.98 -1.66
N TYR A 114 7.37 6.61 -0.39
CA TYR A 114 6.40 5.70 0.26
C TYR A 114 5.46 6.40 1.25
N ARG A 115 5.26 7.72 1.12
CA ARG A 115 4.34 8.50 1.97
C ARG A 115 2.96 7.86 2.09
N GLY A 116 2.42 7.36 0.97
CA GLY A 116 1.12 6.68 0.92
C GLY A 116 1.04 5.41 1.77
N ALA A 117 2.16 4.71 1.97
CA ALA A 117 2.21 3.51 2.81
C ALA A 117 2.12 3.85 4.30
N ALA A 118 2.67 4.99 4.72
CA ALA A 118 2.68 5.42 6.12
C ALA A 118 1.31 5.93 6.61
N GLY A 119 0.49 6.52 5.73
CA GLY A 119 -0.79 7.13 6.12
C GLY A 119 -2.05 6.41 5.64
N GLY A 120 -2.00 5.73 4.49
CA GLY A 120 -3.19 5.15 3.84
C GLY A 120 -3.06 3.68 3.47
N GLN A 121 -1.95 3.03 3.84
CA GLN A 121 -1.63 1.65 3.42
C GLN A 121 -1.67 1.45 1.91
N VAL A 122 -1.29 2.49 1.17
CA VAL A 122 -1.16 2.46 -0.29
C VAL A 122 0.33 2.46 -0.60
N PRO A 123 1.00 1.29 -0.70
CA PRO A 123 2.35 1.24 -1.22
C PRO A 123 2.36 1.67 -2.68
N LEU A 124 3.52 2.13 -3.14
CA LEU A 124 3.69 2.53 -4.54
C LEU A 124 3.62 1.29 -5.43
N TYR A 125 2.51 1.14 -6.14
CA TYR A 125 2.39 0.18 -7.23
C TYR A 125 2.48 0.91 -8.56
N LEU A 126 3.36 0.41 -9.42
CA LEU A 126 3.54 0.95 -10.76
C LEU A 126 2.94 0.00 -11.79
N SER A 127 1.99 0.53 -12.54
CA SER A 127 1.44 -0.13 -13.72
C SER A 127 2.47 -0.15 -14.84
N ASN A 128 2.46 -1.21 -15.62
CA ASN A 128 3.37 -1.42 -16.74
C ASN A 128 2.77 -0.97 -18.07
N ARG A 129 3.58 -1.03 -19.15
CA ARG A 129 3.13 -0.66 -20.49
C ARG A 129 2.01 -1.55 -21.03
N PRO A 130 2.03 -2.89 -20.85
CA PRO A 130 0.89 -3.74 -21.21
C PRO A 130 -0.42 -3.31 -20.56
N THR A 131 -0.41 -2.93 -19.28
CA THR A 131 -1.58 -2.40 -18.59
C THR A 131 -2.10 -1.12 -19.25
N ALA A 132 -1.20 -0.18 -19.59
CA ALA A 132 -1.60 1.03 -20.29
C ALA A 132 -2.20 0.73 -21.67
N ALA A 133 -1.66 -0.25 -22.41
CA ALA A 133 -2.22 -0.67 -23.69
C ALA A 133 -3.63 -1.29 -23.53
N ALA A 134 -3.80 -2.19 -22.56
CA ALA A 134 -5.10 -2.80 -22.27
C ALA A 134 -6.15 -1.77 -21.84
N LEU A 135 -5.76 -0.75 -21.06
CA LEU A 135 -6.65 0.36 -20.70
C LEU A 135 -7.02 1.21 -21.92
N ALA A 136 -6.07 1.49 -22.82
CA ALA A 136 -6.34 2.24 -24.04
C ALA A 136 -7.32 1.50 -24.95
N GLU A 137 -7.16 0.18 -25.11
CA GLU A 137 -8.08 -0.67 -25.86
C GLU A 137 -9.47 -0.71 -25.21
N PHE A 138 -9.54 -0.97 -23.91
CA PHE A 138 -10.82 -1.06 -23.19
C PHE A 138 -11.62 0.25 -23.22
N THR A 139 -10.92 1.39 -23.22
CA THR A 139 -11.54 2.72 -23.21
C THR A 139 -11.70 3.33 -24.60
N ALA A 140 -11.28 2.64 -25.68
CA ALA A 140 -11.28 3.18 -27.05
C ALA A 140 -12.66 3.71 -27.47
N ASP A 141 -13.72 2.95 -27.18
CA ASP A 141 -15.09 3.26 -27.60
C ASP A 141 -15.85 4.21 -26.66
N LEU A 142 -15.20 4.74 -25.62
CA LEU A 142 -15.83 5.70 -24.71
C LEU A 142 -15.73 7.13 -25.30
N PRO A 143 -16.86 7.72 -25.75
CA PRO A 143 -16.87 9.10 -26.22
C PRO A 143 -16.62 10.07 -25.05
N GLU A 144 -15.96 11.19 -25.34
CA GLU A 144 -15.70 12.27 -24.37
C GLU A 144 -15.07 11.79 -23.05
N MET A 145 -14.10 10.88 -23.15
CA MET A 145 -13.46 10.30 -21.98
C MET A 145 -12.81 11.37 -21.09
N ARG A 146 -13.20 11.37 -19.82
CA ARG A 146 -12.61 12.11 -18.71
C ARG A 146 -12.10 11.11 -17.70
N PHE A 147 -10.83 10.78 -17.82
CA PHE A 147 -10.15 9.72 -17.08
C PHE A 147 -9.46 10.30 -15.84
N ALA A 148 -9.71 9.73 -14.67
CA ALA A 148 -8.98 10.03 -13.43
C ALA A 148 -8.12 8.84 -13.00
N ASP A 149 -6.86 9.09 -12.67
CA ASP A 149 -5.95 8.13 -12.02
C ASP A 149 -5.74 8.54 -10.56
N LEU A 150 -6.27 7.74 -9.64
CA LEU A 150 -6.19 7.98 -8.20
C LEU A 150 -5.00 7.20 -7.62
N GLY A 151 -3.96 7.92 -7.19
CA GLY A 151 -2.66 7.33 -6.85
C GLY A 151 -1.81 7.09 -8.10
N ALA A 152 -1.72 8.11 -8.95
CA ALA A 152 -1.15 8.03 -10.30
C ALA A 152 0.36 7.71 -10.34
N GLY A 153 1.04 7.71 -9.19
CA GLY A 153 2.45 7.37 -9.05
C GLY A 153 3.32 8.26 -9.92
N ILE A 154 4.06 7.64 -10.83
CA ILE A 154 4.95 8.33 -11.78
C ILE A 154 4.28 8.59 -13.14
N GLY A 155 2.95 8.53 -13.22
CA GLY A 155 2.17 8.72 -14.44
C GLY A 155 2.41 7.63 -15.49
N SER A 156 2.65 6.38 -15.07
CA SER A 156 2.96 5.29 -15.99
C SER A 156 1.78 4.88 -16.89
N VAL A 157 0.55 5.13 -16.44
CA VAL A 157 -0.68 4.97 -17.24
C VAL A 157 -1.02 6.28 -17.95
N LEU A 158 -1.09 7.40 -17.21
CA LEU A 158 -1.56 8.65 -17.78
C LEU A 158 -0.72 9.16 -18.95
N ALA A 159 0.62 9.12 -18.84
CA ALA A 159 1.48 9.67 -19.88
C ALA A 159 1.34 8.97 -21.25
N PRO A 160 1.33 7.62 -21.35
CA PRO A 160 1.06 6.96 -22.63
C PRO A 160 -0.39 7.13 -23.10
N LEU A 161 -1.39 7.01 -22.22
CA LEU A 161 -2.80 7.15 -22.63
C LEU A 161 -3.09 8.56 -23.17
N ALA A 162 -2.64 9.60 -22.48
CA ALA A 162 -2.85 10.98 -22.90
C ALA A 162 -2.18 11.31 -24.24
N ARG A 163 -1.05 10.67 -24.56
CA ARG A 163 -0.42 10.79 -25.89
C ARG A 163 -1.20 10.07 -26.99
N GLN A 164 -1.79 8.91 -26.68
CA GLN A 164 -2.55 8.12 -27.64
C GLN A 164 -3.94 8.70 -27.91
N ARG A 165 -4.51 9.42 -26.93
CA ARG A 165 -5.87 9.98 -26.96
C ARG A 165 -5.88 11.49 -26.73
N PRO A 166 -5.38 12.31 -27.66
CA PRO A 166 -5.34 13.77 -27.51
C PRO A 166 -6.72 14.43 -27.35
N GLU A 167 -7.79 13.77 -27.81
CA GLU A 167 -9.18 14.20 -27.70
C GLU A 167 -9.82 13.92 -26.33
N ALA A 168 -9.22 13.06 -25.51
CA ALA A 168 -9.70 12.74 -24.16
C ALA A 168 -9.00 13.60 -23.10
N ALA A 169 -9.67 13.83 -21.97
CA ALA A 169 -9.11 14.57 -20.84
C ALA A 169 -8.67 13.62 -19.72
N PHE A 170 -7.50 13.88 -19.17
CA PHE A 170 -6.88 13.06 -18.14
C PHE A 170 -6.59 13.86 -16.89
N THR A 171 -6.79 13.26 -15.72
CA THR A 171 -6.45 13.84 -14.42
C THR A 171 -5.66 12.84 -13.60
N GLY A 172 -4.47 13.21 -13.15
CA GLY A 172 -3.67 12.39 -12.23
C GLY A 172 -3.61 13.02 -10.85
N VAL A 173 -3.82 12.21 -9.82
CA VAL A 173 -3.67 12.65 -8.43
C VAL A 173 -2.63 11.79 -7.73
N GLU A 174 -1.61 12.45 -7.17
CA GLU A 174 -0.55 11.81 -6.41
C GLU A 174 -0.18 12.65 -5.18
N ASN A 175 0.14 11.99 -4.06
CA ASN A 175 0.44 12.64 -2.78
C ASN A 175 1.92 12.55 -2.37
N ALA A 176 2.68 11.61 -2.95
CA ALA A 176 4.06 11.37 -2.60
C ALA A 176 4.97 12.31 -3.41
N PRO A 177 5.84 13.09 -2.75
CA PRO A 177 6.59 14.16 -3.40
C PRO A 177 7.43 13.74 -4.61
N ALA A 178 8.18 12.64 -4.48
CA ALA A 178 9.09 12.20 -5.54
C ALA A 178 8.31 11.66 -6.75
N THR A 179 7.30 10.82 -6.52
CA THR A 179 6.51 10.23 -7.60
C THR A 179 5.69 11.31 -8.31
N TRP A 180 5.10 12.24 -7.55
CA TRP A 180 4.41 13.40 -8.11
C TRP A 180 5.33 14.23 -9.01
N LEU A 181 6.56 14.51 -8.59
CA LEU A 181 7.50 15.29 -9.38
C LEU A 181 7.86 14.57 -10.69
N ILE A 182 8.13 13.26 -10.63
CA ILE A 182 8.42 12.45 -11.82
C ILE A 182 7.22 12.44 -12.77
N GLY A 183 6.01 12.25 -12.25
CA GLY A 183 4.78 12.28 -13.04
C GLY A 183 4.57 13.63 -13.71
N ARG A 184 4.74 14.74 -12.96
CA ARG A 184 4.67 16.10 -13.49
C ARG A 184 5.62 16.33 -14.66
N LEU A 185 6.87 15.88 -14.55
CA LEU A 185 7.85 16.00 -15.63
C LEU A 185 7.45 15.17 -16.85
N ARG A 186 6.89 13.98 -16.65
CA ARG A 186 6.45 13.08 -17.73
C ARG A 186 5.20 13.58 -18.46
N THR A 187 4.38 14.40 -17.82
CA THR A 187 3.13 14.93 -18.36
C THR A 187 3.18 16.41 -18.72
N ALA A 188 4.27 17.13 -18.41
CA ALA A 188 4.39 18.58 -18.60
C ALA A 188 4.09 19.10 -20.02
N GLY A 189 4.27 18.28 -21.06
CA GLY A 189 3.98 18.63 -22.46
C GLY A 189 2.61 18.17 -22.96
N LEU A 190 1.77 17.60 -22.10
CA LEU A 190 0.48 17.01 -22.49
C LEU A 190 -0.65 17.97 -22.11
N ALA A 191 -1.16 18.71 -23.10
CA ALA A 191 -2.21 19.72 -22.88
C ALA A 191 -3.54 19.13 -22.37
N ASN A 192 -3.74 17.84 -22.59
CA ASN A 192 -4.92 17.09 -22.16
C ASN A 192 -4.73 16.34 -20.83
N CYS A 193 -3.62 16.59 -20.11
CA CYS A 193 -3.34 15.95 -18.82
C CYS A 193 -3.20 17.00 -17.70
N ASP A 194 -4.15 16.96 -16.77
CA ASP A 194 -4.10 17.76 -15.54
C ASP A 194 -3.44 16.95 -14.41
N TRP A 195 -2.24 17.34 -14.02
CA TRP A 195 -1.44 16.65 -13.01
C TRP A 195 -1.48 17.37 -11.65
N ARG A 196 -2.16 16.77 -10.68
CA ARG A 196 -2.50 17.40 -9.40
C ARG A 196 -1.76 16.75 -8.23
N TRP A 197 -1.24 17.61 -7.35
CA TRP A 197 -0.81 17.18 -6.04
C TRP A 197 -2.03 17.10 -5.13
N GLY A 198 -2.32 15.94 -4.55
CA GLY A 198 -3.51 15.84 -3.73
C GLY A 198 -3.73 14.50 -3.05
N ASP A 199 -4.68 14.52 -2.12
CA ASP A 199 -5.23 13.32 -1.51
C ASP A 199 -6.40 12.82 -2.38
N LEU A 200 -6.35 11.54 -2.76
CA LEU A 200 -7.39 10.89 -3.56
C LEU A 200 -8.76 10.94 -2.86
N TRP A 201 -8.81 10.91 -1.52
CA TRP A 201 -10.07 10.92 -0.78
C TRP A 201 -10.79 12.26 -0.88
N ARG A 202 -10.03 13.35 -0.98
CA ARG A 202 -10.52 14.74 -1.10
C ARG A 202 -10.69 15.19 -2.55
N THR A 203 -10.25 14.37 -3.51
CA THR A 203 -10.40 14.67 -4.93
C THR A 203 -11.85 14.46 -5.32
N ASP A 204 -12.46 15.47 -5.93
CA ASP A 204 -13.76 15.35 -6.57
C ASP A 204 -13.61 14.61 -7.91
N VAL A 205 -14.34 13.50 -8.04
CA VAL A 205 -14.35 12.67 -9.26
C VAL A 205 -15.66 12.79 -10.04
N SER A 206 -16.60 13.64 -9.63
CA SER A 206 -17.96 13.73 -10.22
C SER A 206 -18.00 14.18 -11.69
N ALA A 207 -16.93 14.83 -12.15
CA ALA A 207 -16.75 15.26 -13.53
C ALA A 207 -16.12 14.17 -14.43
N HIS A 208 -15.69 13.04 -13.87
CA HIS A 208 -15.04 11.95 -14.58
C HIS A 208 -16.04 10.85 -14.93
N ASN A 209 -15.79 10.16 -16.04
CA ASN A 209 -16.57 9.00 -16.47
C ASN A 209 -15.75 7.70 -16.45
N VAL A 210 -14.42 7.80 -16.32
CA VAL A 210 -13.53 6.67 -16.08
C VAL A 210 -12.63 7.00 -14.90
N VAL A 211 -12.61 6.12 -13.90
CA VAL A 211 -11.68 6.22 -12.77
C VAL A 211 -10.83 4.96 -12.72
N TYR A 212 -9.53 5.11 -12.57
CA TYR A 212 -8.56 4.04 -12.43
C TYR A 212 -7.83 4.16 -11.10
N ALA A 213 -7.53 3.01 -10.49
CA ALA A 213 -6.73 2.95 -9.27
C ALA A 213 -5.88 1.67 -9.22
N PHE A 214 -4.63 1.82 -8.79
CA PHE A 214 -3.75 0.70 -8.41
C PHE A 214 -3.18 0.94 -7.02
N LEU A 215 -4.01 0.70 -6.00
CA LEU A 215 -3.67 0.94 -4.60
C LEU A 215 -3.35 -0.40 -3.91
N SER A 216 -3.95 -0.71 -2.77
CA SER A 216 -3.85 -2.01 -2.10
C SER A 216 -5.26 -2.55 -1.78
N PRO A 217 -5.42 -3.78 -1.27
CA PRO A 217 -6.74 -4.31 -0.91
C PRO A 217 -7.49 -3.48 0.16
N ALA A 218 -6.75 -2.96 1.14
CA ALA A 218 -7.32 -2.30 2.32
C ALA A 218 -8.26 -1.10 1.98
N PRO A 219 -7.89 -0.15 1.11
CA PRO A 219 -8.75 0.98 0.76
C PRO A 219 -9.86 0.66 -0.26
N MET A 220 -9.91 -0.51 -0.89
CA MET A 220 -10.80 -0.77 -2.04
C MET A 220 -12.29 -0.62 -1.70
N ALA A 221 -12.73 -1.15 -0.55
CA ALA A 221 -14.13 -1.04 -0.15
C ALA A 221 -14.56 0.42 0.12
N ALA A 222 -13.71 1.18 0.83
CA ALA A 222 -13.97 2.59 1.10
C ALA A 222 -13.91 3.44 -0.18
N LEU A 223 -12.98 3.14 -1.09
CA LEU A 223 -12.89 3.80 -2.38
C LEU A 223 -14.15 3.53 -3.20
N TRP A 224 -14.61 2.29 -3.25
CA TRP A 224 -15.86 1.94 -3.93
C TRP A 224 -17.06 2.72 -3.39
N ALA A 225 -17.19 2.85 -2.07
CA ALA A 225 -18.25 3.65 -1.45
C ALA A 225 -18.14 5.15 -1.79
N LYS A 226 -16.93 5.69 -1.96
CA LYS A 226 -16.74 7.06 -2.46
C LYS A 226 -17.19 7.19 -3.92
N LEU A 227 -16.75 6.29 -4.78
CA LEU A 227 -17.05 6.34 -6.21
C LEU A 227 -18.55 6.21 -6.48
N GLN A 228 -19.25 5.31 -5.79
CA GLN A 228 -20.71 5.18 -5.92
C GLN A 228 -21.48 6.46 -5.55
N ARG A 229 -20.95 7.29 -4.64
CA ARG A 229 -21.61 8.55 -4.24
C ARG A 229 -21.33 9.71 -5.19
N GLU A 230 -20.16 9.73 -5.82
CA GLU A 230 -19.66 10.90 -6.54
C GLU A 230 -19.77 10.76 -8.07
N LEU A 231 -19.57 9.55 -8.59
CA LEU A 231 -19.61 9.30 -10.03
C LEU A 231 -21.05 9.17 -10.53
N ARG A 232 -21.24 9.58 -11.79
CA ARG A 232 -22.54 9.46 -12.47
C ARG A 232 -22.82 8.00 -12.83
N PRO A 233 -24.10 7.58 -12.89
CA PRO A 233 -24.47 6.30 -13.47
C PRO A 233 -23.89 6.12 -14.87
N GLY A 234 -23.43 4.90 -15.19
CA GLY A 234 -22.75 4.58 -16.44
C GLY A 234 -21.23 4.82 -16.43
N SER A 235 -20.70 5.55 -15.44
CA SER A 235 -19.25 5.69 -15.25
C SER A 235 -18.60 4.33 -14.97
N VAL A 236 -17.33 4.22 -15.33
CA VAL A 236 -16.56 2.98 -15.16
C VAL A 236 -15.44 3.20 -14.16
N PHE A 237 -15.37 2.33 -13.16
CA PHE A 237 -14.21 2.21 -12.28
C PHE A 237 -13.38 0.99 -12.68
N ILE A 238 -12.07 1.17 -12.79
CA ILE A 238 -11.12 0.12 -13.16
C ILE A 238 -10.11 -0.03 -12.02
N SER A 239 -10.18 -1.14 -11.30
CA SER A 239 -9.20 -1.49 -10.27
C SER A 239 -8.15 -2.44 -10.84
N ASN A 240 -6.88 -2.10 -10.65
CA ASN A 240 -5.77 -2.97 -11.07
C ASN A 240 -5.40 -3.96 -9.96
N SER A 241 -5.33 -5.24 -10.31
CA SER A 241 -4.93 -6.39 -9.49
C SER A 241 -5.79 -6.70 -8.27
N PHE A 242 -6.53 -5.72 -7.73
CA PHE A 242 -7.29 -5.85 -6.49
C PHE A 242 -8.79 -5.72 -6.76
N ALA A 243 -9.52 -6.82 -6.59
CA ALA A 243 -10.98 -6.79 -6.64
C ALA A 243 -11.55 -6.02 -5.43
N ILE A 244 -12.70 -5.40 -5.64
CA ILE A 244 -13.52 -4.84 -4.56
C ILE A 244 -14.14 -6.01 -3.78
N PRO A 245 -14.00 -6.07 -2.45
CA PRO A 245 -14.63 -7.10 -1.63
C PRO A 245 -16.14 -7.12 -1.84
N ASP A 246 -16.71 -8.31 -1.98
CA ASP A 246 -18.16 -8.56 -2.08
C ASP A 246 -18.86 -7.88 -3.28
N VAL A 247 -18.10 -7.44 -4.30
CA VAL A 247 -18.64 -6.85 -5.52
C VAL A 247 -18.11 -7.58 -6.74
N VAL A 248 -19.04 -8.13 -7.53
CA VAL A 248 -18.72 -8.79 -8.80
C VAL A 248 -18.39 -7.74 -9.86
N ALA A 249 -17.22 -7.85 -10.48
CA ALA A 249 -16.84 -7.00 -11.61
C ALA A 249 -17.67 -7.35 -12.86
N ASP A 250 -18.10 -6.34 -13.61
CA ASP A 250 -18.83 -6.53 -14.87
C ASP A 250 -17.92 -7.12 -15.96
N ARG A 251 -16.63 -6.80 -15.91
CA ARG A 251 -15.62 -7.37 -16.80
C ARG A 251 -14.29 -7.52 -16.06
N VAL A 252 -13.59 -8.60 -16.33
CA VAL A 252 -12.19 -8.78 -15.92
C VAL A 252 -11.35 -8.87 -17.19
N ILE A 253 -10.28 -8.10 -17.26
CA ILE A 253 -9.33 -8.12 -18.37
C ILE A 253 -8.02 -8.69 -17.85
N ASP A 254 -7.60 -9.82 -18.40
CA ASP A 254 -6.27 -10.37 -18.16
C ASP A 254 -5.28 -9.62 -19.06
N VAL A 255 -4.29 -8.98 -18.44
CA VAL A 255 -3.23 -8.26 -19.15
C VAL A 255 -2.14 -9.27 -19.49
N ASP A 256 -1.68 -9.24 -20.75
CA ASP A 256 -0.57 -10.05 -21.22
C ASP A 256 0.77 -9.53 -20.65
N ASP A 257 1.04 -9.86 -19.40
CA ASP A 257 2.27 -9.57 -18.69
C ASP A 257 2.73 -10.71 -17.77
N ASP A 258 4.01 -10.69 -17.39
CA ASP A 258 4.60 -11.70 -16.49
C ASP A 258 3.99 -11.70 -15.08
N ARG A 259 3.23 -10.66 -14.72
CA ARG A 259 2.65 -10.47 -13.37
C ARG A 259 1.25 -11.04 -13.27
N GLN A 260 0.69 -11.55 -14.37
CA GLN A 260 -0.70 -11.99 -14.48
C GLN A 260 -1.65 -10.90 -13.98
N THR A 261 -1.38 -9.66 -14.38
CA THR A 261 -2.17 -8.50 -13.95
C THR A 261 -3.61 -8.65 -14.43
N ARG A 262 -4.57 -8.40 -13.54
CA ARG A 262 -6.01 -8.40 -13.86
C ARG A 262 -6.61 -7.02 -13.64
N LEU A 263 -7.37 -6.52 -14.61
CA LEU A 263 -8.12 -5.28 -14.48
C LEU A 263 -9.58 -5.60 -14.21
N TYR A 264 -10.06 -5.24 -13.02
CA TYR A 264 -11.45 -5.41 -12.61
C TYR A 264 -12.23 -4.15 -12.98
N CYS A 265 -13.16 -4.29 -13.91
CA CYS A 265 -13.95 -3.18 -14.43
C CYS A 265 -15.37 -3.24 -13.85
N TYR A 266 -15.77 -2.16 -13.19
CA TYR A 266 -17.06 -1.98 -12.53
C TYR A 266 -17.80 -0.83 -13.19
N ARG A 267 -19.02 -1.08 -13.67
CA ARG A 267 -19.91 -0.04 -14.19
C ARG A 267 -20.87 0.39 -13.10
N LEU A 268 -20.89 1.68 -12.82
CA LEU A 268 -21.80 2.22 -11.83
C LEU A 268 -23.23 2.16 -12.35
N LYS A 269 -24.11 1.52 -11.58
CA LYS A 269 -25.54 1.42 -11.88
C LYS A 269 -26.27 2.62 -11.28
N ALA A 270 -27.37 3.01 -11.91
CA ALA A 270 -28.26 3.99 -11.30
C ALA A 270 -28.82 3.40 -10.00
N SER A 271 -28.83 4.22 -8.94
CA SER A 271 -29.42 3.88 -7.64
C SER A 271 -30.93 4.02 -7.67
#